data_AF-A0A645ELU3-F1
#
_entry.id   AF-A0A645ELU3-F1
#
_cell.length_a   1.000
_cell.length_b   1.000
_cell.length_c   1.000
_cell.angle_alpha   90.00
_cell.angle_beta   90.00
_cell.angle_gamma   90.00
#
_symmetry.space_group_name_H-M   'P 1'
#
loop_
_entity.id
_entity.type
_entity.pdbx_description
1 polymer ?
#
loop_
_entity_poly.entity_id
_entity_poly.type
_entity_poly.pdbx_seq_one_letter_code
_entity_poly.pdbx_strand_id
1 'polypeptide(L)'
;MEYCLADAKEKGKSGICMLGSKKQKSWLSDQSFVKKYDFEIVDTTDNGYELLALSFDGTTPKFADNVKKQEIENKELTIYYDLQCPYIYQSIETVKQYCEANEVLVSFIQVDTLKKAKELPCVFNNWGVFYKGNFETVNLLLDVAYLKRILKK
;
A
#
# COMPACT_ATOMS: atom_id res chain seq x y z
N MET A 1 -15.93 11.71 12.84
CA MET A 1 -14.74 12.57 12.64
C MET A 1 -14.54 13.53 13.81
N GLU A 2 -15.57 14.26 14.25
CA GLU A 2 -15.49 15.19 15.39
C GLU A 2 -14.83 14.59 16.65
N TYR A 3 -15.25 13.40 17.06
CA TYR A 3 -14.60 12.68 18.17
C TYR A 3 -13.10 12.43 17.93
N CYS A 4 -12.72 12.04 16.71
CA CYS A 4 -11.31 11.78 16.36
C CYS A 4 -10.47 13.06 16.42
N LEU A 5 -11.04 14.20 16.00
CA LEU A 5 -10.40 15.51 16.09
C LEU A 5 -10.22 15.96 17.55
N ALA A 6 -11.24 15.77 18.38
CA ALA A 6 -11.19 16.10 19.80
C ALA A 6 -10.13 15.25 20.53
N ASP A 7 -10.15 13.93 20.33
CA ASP A 7 -9.19 12.99 20.94
C ASP A 7 -7.74 13.28 20.51
N ALA A 8 -7.52 13.58 19.22
CA ALA A 8 -6.20 13.92 18.72
C ALA A 8 -5.65 15.21 19.35
N LYS A 9 -6.51 16.23 19.54
CA LYS A 9 -6.12 17.48 20.22
C LYS A 9 -5.87 17.27 21.70
N GLU A 10 -6.73 16.54 22.39
CA GLU A 10 -6.58 16.20 23.82
C GLU A 10 -5.27 15.45 24.09
N LYS A 11 -4.89 14.54 23.18
CA LYS A 11 -3.64 13.78 23.25
C LYS A 11 -2.41 14.52 22.71
N GLY A 12 -2.53 15.81 22.37
CA GLY A 12 -1.43 16.62 21.87
C GLY A 12 -0.80 16.11 20.58
N LYS A 13 -1.60 15.52 19.67
CA LYS A 13 -1.12 15.08 18.35
C LYS A 13 -0.91 16.28 17.42
N SER A 14 0.00 16.16 16.46
CA SER A 14 0.27 17.18 15.44
C SER A 14 -0.85 17.33 14.40
N GLY A 15 -1.74 16.35 14.29
CA GLY A 15 -2.81 16.34 13.29
C GLY A 15 -3.35 14.94 13.04
N ILE A 16 -4.13 14.81 11.98
CA ILE A 16 -4.69 13.54 11.49
C ILE A 16 -4.29 13.37 10.04
N CYS A 17 -3.92 12.15 9.64
CA CYS A 17 -3.66 11.81 8.25
C CYS A 17 -4.48 10.60 7.80
N MET A 18 -4.68 10.52 6.49
CA MET A 18 -5.44 9.46 5.84
C MET A 18 -4.82 9.16 4.47
N LEU A 19 -4.77 7.88 4.10
CA LEU A 19 -4.45 7.46 2.75
C LEU A 19 -5.70 7.54 1.86
N GLY A 20 -5.57 8.24 0.74
CA GLY A 20 -6.59 8.38 -0.29
C GLY A 20 -6.04 8.00 -1.67
N SER A 21 -6.80 8.34 -2.72
CA SER A 21 -6.44 8.01 -4.09
C SER A 21 -7.12 8.95 -5.09
N LYS A 22 -6.39 9.41 -6.11
CA LYS A 22 -6.90 10.29 -7.17
C LYS A 22 -8.21 9.78 -7.77
N LYS A 23 -8.28 8.48 -8.03
CA LYS A 23 -9.50 7.77 -8.42
C LYS A 23 -9.99 6.90 -7.26
N GLN A 24 -11.21 7.15 -6.80
CA GLN A 24 -11.81 6.41 -5.68
C GLN A 24 -11.71 4.90 -5.89
N LYS A 25 -11.15 4.22 -4.88
CA LYS A 25 -11.11 2.76 -4.79
C LYS A 25 -12.23 2.31 -3.87
N SER A 26 -12.91 1.22 -4.21
CA SER A 26 -14.07 0.72 -3.43
C SER A 26 -13.72 0.33 -2.00
N TRP A 27 -12.45 0.03 -1.74
CA TRP A 27 -11.91 -0.41 -0.46
C TRP A 27 -11.16 0.69 0.31
N LEU A 28 -10.98 1.88 -0.26
CA LEU A 28 -10.53 3.07 0.48
C LEU A 28 -11.74 3.88 0.91
N SER A 29 -11.65 4.54 2.07
CA SER A 29 -12.73 5.44 2.51
C SER A 29 -12.92 6.58 1.51
N ASP A 30 -14.17 7.05 1.35
CA ASP A 30 -14.48 8.13 0.43
C ASP A 30 -13.86 9.46 0.92
N GLN A 31 -13.03 10.05 0.06
CA GLN A 31 -12.36 11.31 0.36
C GLN A 31 -13.33 12.50 0.42
N SER A 32 -14.52 12.39 -0.19
CA SER A 32 -15.58 13.40 -0.07
C SER A 32 -16.01 13.63 1.39
N PHE A 33 -15.87 12.61 2.24
CA PHE A 33 -16.17 12.71 3.66
C PHE A 33 -15.16 13.58 4.41
N VAL A 34 -13.85 13.32 4.23
CA VAL A 34 -12.80 14.03 4.97
C VAL A 34 -12.57 15.45 4.45
N LYS A 35 -12.85 15.71 3.18
CA LYS A 35 -12.81 17.07 2.60
C LYS A 35 -13.79 18.06 3.26
N LYS A 36 -14.84 17.57 3.92
CA LYS A 36 -15.76 18.41 4.72
C LYS A 36 -15.14 18.90 6.04
N TYR A 37 -14.01 18.34 6.43
CA TYR A 37 -13.27 18.65 7.65
C TYR A 37 -11.90 19.27 7.34
N ASP A 38 -11.79 19.97 6.21
CA ASP A 38 -10.59 20.73 5.80
C ASP A 38 -9.31 19.89 5.66
N PHE A 39 -9.44 18.59 5.36
CA PHE A 39 -8.29 17.77 4.99
C PHE A 39 -7.74 18.22 3.63
N GLU A 40 -6.43 18.42 3.57
CA GLU A 40 -5.70 18.82 2.37
C GLU A 40 -4.83 17.67 1.85
N ILE A 41 -4.60 17.63 0.54
CA ILE A 41 -3.64 16.70 -0.05
C ILE A 41 -2.24 17.27 0.17
N VAL A 42 -1.40 16.56 0.93
CA VAL A 42 -0.07 17.02 1.33
C VAL A 42 1.07 16.28 0.63
N ASP A 43 0.79 15.11 0.07
CA ASP A 43 1.74 14.37 -0.77
C ASP A 43 1.00 13.45 -1.75
N THR A 44 1.64 13.08 -2.86
CA THR A 44 1.07 12.17 -3.85
C THR A 44 2.12 11.22 -4.41
N THR A 45 1.63 10.14 -5.02
CA THR A 45 2.44 9.15 -5.73
C THR A 45 2.00 9.06 -7.20
N ASP A 46 2.91 8.61 -8.06
CA ASP A 46 2.66 8.55 -9.50
C ASP A 46 1.60 7.51 -9.89
N ASN A 47 1.40 6.45 -9.08
CA ASN A 47 0.33 5.47 -9.24
C ASN A 47 -1.02 5.92 -8.65
N GLY A 48 -1.12 7.19 -8.25
CA GLY A 48 -2.38 7.84 -7.95
C GLY A 48 -2.89 7.64 -6.52
N TYR A 49 -2.03 7.31 -5.56
CA TYR A 49 -2.36 7.49 -4.14
C TYR A 49 -2.06 8.90 -3.67
N GLU A 50 -2.88 9.38 -2.74
CA GLU A 50 -2.81 10.71 -2.16
C GLU A 50 -2.70 10.57 -0.65
N LEU A 51 -1.87 11.38 -0.02
CA LEU A 51 -1.80 11.50 1.44
C LEU A 51 -2.58 12.75 1.82
N LEU A 52 -3.66 12.58 2.56
CA LEU A 52 -4.46 13.67 3.08
C LEU A 52 -4.09 13.93 4.53
N ALA A 53 -4.03 15.20 4.92
CA ALA A 53 -3.78 15.57 6.31
C ALA A 53 -4.60 16.79 6.72
N LEU A 54 -5.00 16.80 7.98
CA LEU A 54 -5.44 17.98 8.70
C LEU A 54 -4.40 18.23 9.80
N SER A 55 -3.57 19.25 9.61
CA SER A 55 -2.51 19.61 10.55
C SER A 55 -3.03 20.59 11.62
N PHE A 56 -2.59 20.43 12.85
CA PHE A 56 -2.87 21.35 13.95
C PHE A 56 -1.70 22.29 14.26
N ASP A 57 -0.48 21.90 13.89
CA ASP A 57 0.77 22.61 14.19
C ASP A 57 1.52 23.09 12.93
N GLY A 58 0.96 22.86 11.75
CA GLY A 58 1.56 23.20 10.45
C GLY A 58 2.49 22.12 9.89
N THR A 59 2.79 21.06 10.63
CA THR A 59 3.58 19.92 10.13
C THR A 59 2.70 18.95 9.33
N THR A 60 3.26 18.35 8.29
CA THR A 60 2.54 17.42 7.41
C THR A 60 3.36 16.15 7.14
N PRO A 61 2.71 14.98 7.08
CA PRO A 61 3.38 13.74 6.73
C PRO A 61 3.71 13.71 5.23
N LYS A 62 4.68 12.89 4.85
CA LYS A 62 5.09 12.65 3.46
C LYS A 62 5.31 11.17 3.23
N PHE A 63 5.12 10.72 2.00
CA PHE A 63 5.59 9.40 1.58
C PHE A 63 7.12 9.38 1.59
N ALA A 64 7.68 8.23 1.92
CA ALA A 64 9.12 8.01 1.76
C ALA A 64 9.50 7.96 0.27
N ASP A 65 10.71 8.39 -0.08
CA ASP A 65 11.11 8.57 -1.49
C ASP A 65 11.09 7.25 -2.30
N ASN A 66 11.41 6.14 -1.65
CA ASN A 66 11.33 4.79 -2.22
C ASN A 66 9.91 4.41 -2.66
N VAL A 67 8.88 4.87 -1.95
CA VAL A 67 7.47 4.61 -2.31
C VAL A 67 7.11 5.25 -3.65
N LYS A 68 7.74 6.38 -3.97
CA LYS A 68 7.52 7.11 -5.24
C LYS A 68 8.19 6.43 -6.42
N LYS A 69 9.29 5.69 -6.20
CA LYS A 69 10.02 4.96 -7.25
C LYS A 69 9.20 3.84 -7.86
N GLN A 70 8.42 3.12 -7.05
CA GLN A 70 7.55 2.00 -7.50
C GLN A 70 8.28 0.93 -8.32
N GLU A 71 9.58 0.79 -8.08
CA GLU A 71 10.46 -0.12 -8.78
C GLU A 71 11.33 -0.88 -7.80
N ILE A 72 11.71 -2.08 -8.19
CA ILE A 72 12.67 -2.92 -7.48
C ILE A 72 13.73 -3.46 -8.44
N GLU A 73 14.89 -3.79 -7.90
CA GLU A 73 15.99 -4.37 -8.67
C GLU A 73 15.65 -5.78 -9.16
N ASN A 74 14.97 -6.58 -8.32
CA ASN A 74 14.59 -7.94 -8.67
C ASN A 74 13.62 -7.96 -9.88
N LYS A 75 13.94 -8.78 -10.87
CA LYS A 75 13.14 -8.93 -12.10
C LYS A 75 12.15 -10.10 -12.04
N GLU A 76 12.29 -10.98 -11.06
CA GLU A 76 11.35 -12.07 -10.81
C GLU A 76 10.03 -11.54 -10.24
N LEU A 77 9.02 -12.41 -10.17
CA LEU A 77 7.80 -12.12 -9.44
C LEU A 77 8.16 -11.96 -7.96
N THR A 78 7.97 -10.77 -7.41
CA THR A 78 8.31 -10.47 -6.01
C THR A 78 7.08 -9.98 -5.28
N ILE A 79 6.79 -10.59 -4.13
CA ILE A 79 5.65 -10.24 -3.28
C ILE A 79 6.16 -9.85 -1.91
N TYR A 80 6.00 -8.58 -1.56
CA TYR A 80 6.17 -8.09 -0.20
C TYR A 80 4.86 -8.30 0.56
N TYR A 81 4.93 -8.84 1.77
CA TYR A 81 3.74 -9.10 2.57
C TYR A 81 3.99 -8.93 4.08
N ASP A 82 2.94 -8.60 4.82
CA ASP A 82 2.89 -8.76 6.27
C ASP A 82 1.73 -9.70 6.66
N LEU A 83 1.67 -10.08 7.94
CA LEU A 83 0.64 -10.99 8.45
C LEU A 83 -0.50 -10.25 9.17
N GLN A 84 -0.80 -9.01 8.78
CA GLN A 84 -1.92 -8.25 9.37
C GLN A 84 -3.30 -8.78 8.94
N CYS A 85 -3.37 -9.50 7.81
CA CYS A 85 -4.62 -10.00 7.25
C CYS A 85 -4.60 -11.54 7.13
N PRO A 86 -5.62 -12.26 7.62
CA PRO A 86 -5.65 -13.73 7.52
C PRO A 86 -5.70 -14.25 6.07
N TYR A 87 -6.17 -13.46 5.11
CA TYR A 87 -6.25 -13.82 3.69
C TYR A 87 -4.87 -13.83 2.98
N ILE A 88 -3.82 -13.33 3.63
CA ILE A 88 -2.46 -13.33 3.08
C ILE A 88 -1.98 -14.76 2.85
N TYR A 89 -2.23 -15.67 3.80
CA TYR A 89 -1.86 -17.08 3.67
C TYR A 89 -2.47 -17.73 2.43
N GLN A 90 -3.76 -17.51 2.21
CA GLN A 90 -4.46 -18.04 1.03
C GLN A 90 -3.86 -17.48 -0.28
N SER A 91 -3.52 -16.19 -0.30
CA SER A 91 -2.91 -15.55 -1.48
C SER A 91 -1.51 -16.11 -1.75
N ILE A 92 -0.69 -16.28 -0.72
CA ILE A 92 0.65 -16.88 -0.83
C ILE A 92 0.56 -18.31 -1.35
N GLU A 93 -0.33 -19.13 -0.78
CA GLU A 93 -0.51 -20.53 -1.19
C GLU A 93 -0.95 -20.62 -2.66
N THR A 94 -1.93 -19.81 -3.05
CA THR A 94 -2.43 -19.74 -4.44
C THR A 94 -1.32 -19.38 -5.43
N VAL A 95 -0.52 -18.35 -5.12
CA VAL A 95 0.59 -17.93 -5.98
C VAL A 95 1.68 -19.00 -6.02
N LYS A 96 2.04 -19.57 -4.86
CA LYS A 96 3.09 -20.59 -4.75
C LYS A 96 2.76 -21.82 -5.58
N GLN A 97 1.55 -22.38 -5.44
CA GLN A 97 1.11 -23.55 -6.21
C GLN A 97 1.14 -23.27 -7.72
N TYR A 98 0.69 -22.10 -8.14
CA TYR A 98 0.72 -21.72 -9.56
C TYR A 98 2.14 -21.61 -10.09
N CYS A 99 3.02 -20.93 -9.36
CA CYS A 99 4.40 -20.71 -9.77
C CYS A 99 5.20 -22.02 -9.83
N GLU A 100 5.04 -22.90 -8.83
CA GLU A 100 5.65 -24.23 -8.83
C GLU A 100 5.20 -25.07 -10.03
N ALA A 101 3.90 -25.08 -10.36
CA ALA A 101 3.36 -25.84 -11.47
C ALA A 101 3.74 -25.30 -12.87
N ASN A 102 4.18 -24.05 -12.97
CA ASN A 102 4.50 -23.39 -14.25
C ASN A 102 5.96 -22.93 -14.34
N GLU A 103 6.82 -23.39 -13.43
CA GLU A 103 8.26 -23.07 -13.39
C GLU A 103 8.54 -21.56 -13.37
N VAL A 104 7.69 -20.80 -12.68
CA VAL A 104 7.84 -19.36 -12.51
C VAL A 104 8.60 -19.07 -11.22
N LEU A 105 9.71 -18.34 -11.33
CA LEU A 105 10.45 -17.87 -10.17
C LEU A 105 9.64 -16.82 -9.40
N VAL A 106 9.47 -17.05 -8.10
CA VAL A 106 8.75 -16.16 -7.19
C VAL A 106 9.50 -15.99 -5.88
N SER A 107 9.62 -14.73 -5.45
CA SER A 107 10.22 -14.32 -4.19
C SER A 107 9.15 -13.77 -3.26
N PHE A 108 9.01 -14.37 -2.07
CA PHE A 108 8.12 -13.88 -1.01
C PHE A 108 8.96 -13.20 0.07
N ILE A 109 8.74 -11.90 0.32
CA ILE A 109 9.51 -11.10 1.27
C ILE A 109 8.61 -10.64 2.41
N GLN A 110 8.79 -11.23 3.59
CA GLN A 110 8.02 -10.84 4.77
C GLN A 110 8.52 -9.52 5.38
N VAL A 111 7.58 -8.63 5.63
CA VAL A 111 7.74 -7.32 6.26
C VAL A 111 7.34 -7.43 7.73
N ASP A 112 8.31 -7.80 8.56
CA ASP A 112 8.15 -8.12 9.99
C ASP A 112 8.83 -7.10 10.92
N THR A 113 9.43 -6.06 10.36
CA THR A 113 10.11 -5.00 11.13
C THR A 113 9.73 -3.62 10.63
N LEU A 114 9.80 -2.64 11.52
CA LEU A 114 9.58 -1.22 11.19
C LEU A 114 10.54 -0.74 10.10
N LYS A 115 11.80 -1.20 10.11
CA LYS A 115 12.79 -0.84 9.12
C LYS A 115 12.36 -1.32 7.72
N LYS A 116 12.03 -2.61 7.58
CA LYS A 116 11.52 -3.15 6.32
C LYS A 116 10.28 -2.40 5.83
N ALA A 117 9.32 -2.13 6.73
CA ALA A 117 8.10 -1.42 6.39
C ALA A 117 8.36 0.00 5.85
N LYS A 118 9.35 0.72 6.41
CA LYS A 118 9.76 2.04 5.93
C LYS A 118 10.55 1.98 4.61
N GLU A 119 11.23 0.87 4.35
CA GLU A 119 12.03 0.66 3.13
C GLU A 119 11.22 0.11 1.95
N LEU A 120 9.92 -0.16 2.12
CA LEU A 120 9.09 -0.68 1.04
C LEU A 120 8.91 0.29 -0.14
N PRO A 121 8.97 -0.22 -1.39
CA PRO A 121 8.79 0.58 -2.60
C PRO A 121 7.30 0.78 -2.98
N CYS A 122 6.39 0.72 -2.02
CA CYS A 122 4.94 0.91 -2.24
C CYS A 122 4.25 1.50 -1.01
N VAL A 123 3.04 2.06 -1.21
CA VAL A 123 2.31 2.80 -0.17
C VAL A 123 1.68 1.91 0.91
N PHE A 124 1.59 0.59 0.67
CA PHE A 124 1.03 -0.37 1.62
C PHE A 124 2.11 -1.34 2.10
N ASN A 125 2.11 -1.62 3.39
CA ASN A 125 3.03 -2.55 4.03
C ASN A 125 2.56 -4.01 4.05
N ASN A 126 1.27 -4.24 3.78
CA ASN A 126 0.66 -5.55 3.94
C ASN A 126 0.75 -6.45 2.71
N TRP A 127 0.66 -5.89 1.51
CA TRP A 127 0.74 -6.64 0.26
C TRP A 127 1.18 -5.74 -0.89
N GLY A 128 2.24 -6.13 -1.58
CA GLY A 128 2.74 -5.44 -2.77
C GLY A 128 3.36 -6.43 -3.74
N VAL A 129 2.79 -6.49 -4.95
CA VAL A 129 3.25 -7.36 -6.03
C VAL A 129 4.08 -6.56 -7.02
N PHE A 130 5.23 -7.10 -7.37
CA PHE A 130 6.15 -6.56 -8.37
C PHE A 130 6.52 -7.64 -9.38
N TYR A 131 6.70 -7.26 -10.64
CA TYR A 131 7.16 -8.15 -11.69
C TYR A 131 8.05 -7.40 -12.68
N LYS A 132 9.16 -8.02 -13.11
CA LYS A 132 10.18 -7.37 -13.97
C LYS A 132 10.70 -6.04 -13.40
N GLY A 133 10.70 -5.92 -12.08
CA GLY A 133 11.12 -4.73 -11.35
C GLY A 133 10.08 -3.61 -11.27
N ASN A 134 8.86 -3.80 -11.78
CA ASN A 134 7.82 -2.78 -11.75
C ASN A 134 6.70 -3.13 -10.75
N PHE A 135 6.11 -2.11 -10.14
CA PHE A 135 4.93 -2.27 -9.29
C PHE A 135 3.71 -2.71 -10.11
N GLU A 136 3.04 -3.77 -9.66
CA GLU A 136 1.89 -4.36 -10.35
C GLU A 136 0.58 -4.08 -9.60
N THR A 137 0.53 -4.39 -8.30
CA THR A 137 -0.69 -4.21 -7.51
C THR A 137 -0.46 -4.30 -6.01
N VAL A 138 -1.42 -3.75 -5.26
CA VAL A 138 -1.61 -3.97 -3.80
C VAL A 138 -2.84 -4.83 -3.52
N ASN A 139 -3.56 -5.27 -4.56
CA ASN A 139 -4.70 -6.15 -4.39
C ASN A 139 -4.21 -7.59 -4.16
N LEU A 140 -4.82 -8.28 -3.21
CA LEU A 140 -4.56 -9.70 -2.95
C LEU A 140 -4.81 -10.54 -4.21
N LEU A 141 -3.92 -11.51 -4.45
CA LEU A 141 -4.03 -12.45 -5.56
C LEU A 141 -4.78 -13.71 -5.08
N LEU A 142 -6.10 -13.59 -4.95
CA LEU A 142 -6.98 -14.68 -4.49
C LEU A 142 -7.34 -15.69 -5.58
N ASP A 143 -7.16 -15.31 -6.85
CA ASP A 143 -7.30 -16.20 -8.00
C ASP A 143 -6.10 -16.06 -8.95
N VAL A 144 -5.88 -17.11 -9.74
CA VAL A 144 -4.76 -17.17 -10.69
C VAL A 144 -4.98 -16.36 -11.96
N ALA A 145 -6.19 -15.88 -12.24
CA ALA A 145 -6.48 -15.16 -13.47
C ALA A 145 -5.74 -13.82 -13.48
N TYR A 146 -5.68 -13.12 -12.34
CA TYR A 146 -4.93 -11.88 -12.26
C TYR A 146 -3.42 -12.11 -12.29
N LEU A 147 -2.92 -13.13 -11.58
CA LEU A 147 -1.52 -13.55 -11.65
C LEU A 147 -1.08 -13.85 -13.09
N LYS A 148 -1.89 -14.61 -13.85
CA LYS A 148 -1.65 -14.88 -15.28
C LYS A 148 -1.54 -13.63 -16.13
N ARG A 149 -2.29 -12.57 -15.82
CA ARG A 149 -2.23 -11.29 -16.56
C ARG A 149 -0.93 -10.55 -16.27
N ILE A 150 -0.46 -10.58 -15.03
CA ILE A 150 0.83 -9.99 -14.63
C ILE A 150 1.97 -10.68 -15.38
N LEU A 151 1.98 -12.02 -15.38
CA LEU A 151 3.04 -12.83 -16.00
C LEU A 151 3.07 -12.81 -17.54
N LYS A 152 2.08 -12.21 -18.20
CA LYS A 152 2.03 -12.05 -19.67
C LYS A 152 2.72 -10.78 -20.16
N LYS A 153 3.04 -9.84 -19.27
CA LYS A 153 3.83 -8.64 -19.58
C LYS A 153 5.28 -9.03 -19.77
#